data_AF-A0A199NXI7-F1
#
_entry.id   AF-A0A199NXI7-F1
#
_cell.length_a   1.000
_cell.length_b   1.000
_cell.length_c   1.000
_cell.angle_alpha   90.00
_cell.angle_beta   90.00
_cell.angle_gamma   90.00
#
_symmetry.space_group_name_H-M   'P 1'
#
loop_
_entity.id
_entity.type
_entity.pdbx_description
1 polymer ?
#
loop_
_entity_poly.entity_id
_entity_poly.type
_entity_poly.pdbx_seq_one_letter_code
_entity_poly.pdbx_strand_id
1 'polypeptide(L)'
;MELSADFLGTLRPEMRAKVGEHALAFGSRFIPRMLSVQAHTVLPTGLLRQAAEALTFDAGIVNSDRLVRKPNCLTDGRSLLLIDHELSLNLQGRGFLMLDPWLPGALDLMTRRPSEHLFYRTLKPTRPDSPRPQLGGICDKLAAIEASRIAEYSEAIPPQWDVDAVSNDIAAFLVELIANARSLKNEVEGILS
;
A
#
# COMPACT_ATOMS: atom_id res chain seq x y z
N MET A 1 -1.19 -19.24 -19.20
CA MET A 1 0.18 -19.63 -18.84
C MET A 1 0.09 -21.03 -18.25
N GLU A 2 0.67 -22.04 -18.89
CA GLU A 2 0.71 -23.40 -18.33
C GLU A 2 1.77 -23.48 -17.25
N LEU A 3 1.43 -24.11 -16.12
CA LEU A 3 2.36 -24.32 -15.02
C LEU A 3 3.26 -25.51 -15.32
N SER A 4 4.56 -25.38 -15.05
CA SER A 4 5.49 -26.48 -15.29
C SER A 4 5.13 -27.68 -14.40
N ALA A 5 5.31 -28.88 -14.95
CA ALA A 5 5.15 -30.12 -14.21
C ALA A 5 6.03 -30.15 -12.95
N ASP A 6 7.23 -29.57 -13.04
CA ASP A 6 8.16 -29.42 -11.92
C ASP A 6 7.57 -28.59 -10.79
N PHE A 7 6.96 -27.44 -11.10
CA PHE A 7 6.32 -26.60 -10.08
C PHE A 7 5.14 -27.33 -9.43
N LEU A 8 4.26 -27.95 -10.22
CA LEU A 8 3.14 -28.74 -9.70
C LEU A 8 3.61 -29.92 -8.82
N GLY A 9 4.78 -30.49 -9.13
CA GLY A 9 5.44 -31.53 -8.34
C GLY A 9 5.85 -31.08 -6.93
N THR A 10 6.14 -29.78 -6.74
CA THR A 10 6.49 -29.21 -5.43
C THR A 10 5.29 -29.00 -4.50
N LEU A 11 4.06 -29.00 -5.06
CA LEU A 11 2.84 -28.76 -4.30
C LEU A 11 2.32 -30.04 -3.65
N ARG A 12 1.74 -29.90 -2.45
CA ARG A 12 0.98 -30.97 -1.79
C ARG A 12 -0.25 -31.35 -2.65
N PRO A 13 -0.72 -32.62 -2.63
CA PRO A 13 -1.82 -33.09 -3.47
C PRO A 13 -3.07 -32.21 -3.42
N GLU A 14 -3.46 -31.75 -2.23
CA GLU A 14 -4.61 -30.87 -1.99
C GLU A 14 -4.44 -29.45 -2.57
N MET A 15 -3.20 -28.97 -2.70
CA MET A 15 -2.88 -27.69 -3.32
C MET A 15 -2.82 -27.81 -4.84
N ARG A 16 -2.33 -28.95 -5.36
CA ARG A 16 -2.24 -29.22 -6.80
C ARG A 16 -3.62 -29.23 -7.46
N ALA A 17 -4.62 -29.83 -6.81
CA ALA A 17 -6.00 -29.81 -7.29
C ALA A 17 -6.56 -28.39 -7.43
N LYS A 18 -6.31 -27.53 -6.43
CA LYS A 18 -6.77 -26.13 -6.44
C LYS A 18 -6.03 -25.23 -7.43
N VAL A 19 -4.74 -25.52 -7.66
CA VAL A 19 -3.90 -24.74 -8.58
C VAL A 19 -4.17 -25.08 -10.05
N GLY A 20 -4.59 -26.31 -10.35
CA GLY A 20 -4.92 -26.72 -11.71
C GLY A 20 -6.24 -26.15 -12.27
N GLU A 21 -7.16 -25.72 -11.39
CA GLU A 21 -8.51 -25.24 -11.77
C GLU A 21 -8.60 -23.73 -11.98
N HIS A 22 -7.55 -22.97 -11.62
CA HIS A 22 -7.57 -21.51 -11.66
C HIS A 22 -6.33 -20.96 -12.38
N ALA A 23 -6.50 -19.86 -13.13
CA ALA A 23 -5.37 -19.16 -13.74
C ALA A 23 -4.44 -18.64 -12.63
N LEU A 24 -3.21 -19.13 -12.53
CA LEU A 24 -2.26 -18.55 -11.57
C LEU A 24 -1.78 -17.18 -12.05
N ALA A 25 -2.04 -16.15 -11.25
CA ALA A 25 -1.46 -14.82 -11.39
C ALA A 25 -0.49 -14.55 -10.23
N PHE A 26 0.46 -15.46 -10.01
CA PHE A 26 1.48 -15.30 -8.98
C PHE A 26 2.87 -15.22 -9.63
N GLY A 27 3.54 -14.09 -9.41
CA GLY A 27 4.93 -13.90 -9.76
C GLY A 27 5.65 -13.25 -8.59
N SER A 28 6.76 -13.83 -8.16
CA SER A 28 7.63 -13.22 -7.15
C SER A 28 9.05 -13.15 -7.69
N ARG A 29 9.76 -12.08 -7.30
CA ARG A 29 11.18 -11.91 -7.61
C ARG A 29 11.93 -11.80 -6.29
N PHE A 30 12.91 -12.66 -6.08
CA PHE A 30 13.80 -12.52 -4.94
C PHE A 30 14.65 -11.24 -5.08
N ILE A 31 14.59 -10.39 -4.07
CA ILE A 31 15.42 -9.18 -3.97
C ILE A 31 16.41 -9.42 -2.82
N PRO A 32 17.70 -9.63 -3.12
CA PRO A 32 18.69 -10.00 -2.10
C PRO A 32 18.95 -8.83 -1.14
N ARG A 33 19.48 -9.14 0.05
CA ARG A 33 19.95 -8.17 1.07
C ARG A 33 18.87 -7.27 1.68
N MET A 34 17.61 -7.63 1.52
CA MET A 34 16.49 -6.96 2.15
C MET A 34 16.28 -7.48 3.58
N LEU A 35 16.19 -6.58 4.55
CA LEU A 35 15.88 -6.87 5.95
C LEU A 35 14.56 -6.23 6.35
N SER A 36 13.80 -6.85 7.25
CA SER A 36 12.55 -6.26 7.73
C SER A 36 12.81 -4.95 8.49
N VAL A 37 12.11 -3.88 8.10
CA VAL A 37 12.14 -2.61 8.81
C VAL A 37 11.60 -2.83 10.22
N GLN A 38 12.43 -2.54 11.22
CA GLN A 38 11.99 -2.62 12.61
C GLN A 38 11.25 -1.34 12.99
N ALA A 39 10.20 -1.48 13.78
CA ALA A 39 9.49 -0.35 14.35
C ALA A 39 10.45 0.60 15.07
N HIS A 40 10.21 1.92 14.92
CA HIS A 40 10.99 2.97 15.59
C HIS A 40 12.48 2.99 15.23
N THR A 41 12.89 2.31 14.15
CA THR A 41 14.25 2.44 13.60
C THR A 41 14.47 3.88 13.15
N VAL A 42 15.61 4.45 13.52
CA VAL A 42 16.07 5.73 12.98
C VAL A 42 16.42 5.51 11.51
N LEU A 43 15.64 6.12 10.62
CA LEU A 43 15.91 6.05 9.19
C LEU A 43 16.99 7.08 8.82
N PRO A 44 17.94 6.73 7.94
CA PRO A 44 18.81 7.70 7.30
C PRO A 44 18.00 8.80 6.61
N THR A 45 18.53 10.03 6.55
CA THR A 45 17.85 11.18 5.93
C THR A 45 17.36 10.89 4.51
N GLY A 46 18.13 10.12 3.73
CA GLY A 46 17.74 9.71 2.38
C GLY A 46 16.49 8.82 2.31
N LEU A 47 16.16 8.10 3.39
CA LEU A 47 14.97 7.24 3.49
C LEU A 47 13.74 7.95 4.07
N LEU A 48 13.90 9.09 4.75
CA LEU A 48 12.77 9.82 5.32
C LEU A 48 11.75 10.23 4.26
N ARG A 49 12.22 10.61 3.07
CA ARG A 49 11.33 10.91 1.93
C ARG A 49 10.54 9.68 1.49
N GLN A 50 11.20 8.53 1.31
CA GLN A 50 10.52 7.28 0.91
C GLN A 50 9.53 6.80 1.99
N ALA A 51 9.86 6.97 3.27
CA ALA A 51 8.95 6.64 4.37
C ALA A 51 7.71 7.53 4.38
N ALA A 52 7.88 8.83 4.09
CA ALA A 52 6.77 9.77 3.97
C ALA A 52 5.87 9.42 2.78
N GLU A 53 6.47 9.12 1.63
CA GLU A 53 5.75 8.64 0.45
C GLU A 53 5.02 7.32 0.69
N ALA A 54 5.64 6.38 1.42
CA ALA A 54 5.01 5.13 1.80
C ALA A 54 3.78 5.37 2.69
N LEU A 55 3.91 6.18 3.75
CA LEU A 55 2.77 6.56 4.60
C LEU A 55 1.62 7.16 3.78
N THR A 56 1.91 8.07 2.83
CA THR A 56 0.87 8.65 1.98
C THR A 56 0.27 7.66 1.00
N PHE A 57 1.10 6.79 0.42
CA PHE A 57 0.64 5.73 -0.47
C PHE A 57 -0.32 4.77 0.27
N ASP A 58 0.10 4.27 1.44
CA ASP A 58 -0.70 3.38 2.28
C ASP A 58 -2.00 4.05 2.77
N ALA A 59 -1.95 5.34 3.14
CA ALA A 59 -3.16 6.11 3.46
C ALA A 59 -4.11 6.19 2.26
N GLY A 60 -3.60 6.49 1.06
CA GLY A 60 -4.38 6.64 -0.16
C GLY A 60 -5.05 5.34 -0.61
N ILE A 61 -4.35 4.21 -0.52
CA ILE A 61 -4.91 2.89 -0.86
C ILE A 61 -5.61 2.23 0.34
N VAL A 62 -5.74 2.92 1.47
CA VAL A 62 -6.40 2.42 2.68
C VAL A 62 -5.79 1.10 3.17
N ASN A 63 -4.45 1.02 3.19
CA ASN A 63 -3.74 -0.16 3.67
C ASN A 63 -3.82 -0.26 5.20
N SER A 64 -4.63 -1.20 5.68
CA SER A 64 -4.84 -1.44 7.11
C SER A 64 -3.77 -2.32 7.78
N ASP A 65 -2.82 -2.85 7.00
CA ASP A 65 -1.91 -3.91 7.45
C ASP A 65 -0.44 -3.49 7.56
N ARG A 66 -0.09 -2.26 7.14
CA ARG A 66 1.25 -1.70 7.37
C ARG A 66 1.38 -1.11 8.78
N LEU A 67 1.59 -1.99 9.75
CA LEU A 67 1.54 -1.66 11.17
C LEU A 67 2.91 -1.72 11.83
N VAL A 68 3.05 -1.05 12.98
CA VAL A 68 4.24 -1.19 13.86
C VAL A 68 4.56 -2.66 14.19
N ARG A 69 3.53 -3.47 14.46
CA ARG A 69 3.68 -4.91 14.79
C ARG A 69 3.83 -5.82 13.56
N LYS A 70 3.46 -5.33 12.38
CA LYS A 70 3.50 -6.06 11.11
C LYS A 70 4.00 -5.08 10.03
N PRO A 71 5.33 -4.85 9.95
CA PRO A 71 5.87 -3.77 9.11
C PRO A 71 5.56 -3.92 7.63
N ASN A 72 5.48 -5.16 7.13
CA ASN A 72 5.33 -5.50 5.71
C ASN A 72 6.24 -4.69 4.79
N CYS A 73 7.40 -4.29 5.31
CA CYS A 73 8.32 -3.35 4.68
C CYS A 73 9.73 -3.86 4.92
N LEU A 74 10.52 -3.90 3.86
CA LEU A 74 11.91 -4.31 3.90
C LEU A 74 12.82 -3.13 3.52
N THR A 75 14.09 -3.20 3.91
CA THR A 75 15.11 -2.22 3.56
C THR A 75 16.49 -2.86 3.44
N ASP A 76 17.32 -2.30 2.57
CA ASP A 76 18.76 -2.55 2.47
C ASP A 76 19.60 -1.38 3.06
N GLY A 77 18.93 -0.44 3.74
CA GLY A 77 19.50 0.80 4.26
C GLY A 77 19.59 1.94 3.24
N ARG A 78 19.26 1.69 1.96
CA ARG A 78 19.28 2.69 0.87
C ARG A 78 17.93 2.88 0.20
N SER A 79 17.07 1.86 0.26
CA SER A 79 15.72 1.84 -0.28
C SER A 79 14.74 1.18 0.68
N LEU A 80 13.47 1.49 0.50
CA LEU A 80 12.34 0.78 1.10
C LEU A 80 11.67 -0.09 0.04
N LEU A 81 11.28 -1.30 0.44
CA LEU A 81 10.51 -2.22 -0.36
C LEU A 81 9.20 -2.54 0.38
N LEU A 82 8.09 -2.06 -0.19
CA LEU A 82 6.75 -2.32 0.32
C LEU A 82 6.26 -3.67 -0.20
N ILE A 83 5.82 -4.54 0.69
CA ILE A 83 5.25 -5.85 0.37
C ILE A 83 3.90 -6.00 1.05
N ASP A 84 3.20 -7.09 0.71
CA ASP A 84 1.97 -7.55 1.38
C ASP A 84 0.89 -6.46 1.48
N HIS A 85 0.25 -6.17 0.34
CA HIS A 85 -0.83 -5.19 0.21
C HIS A 85 -2.22 -5.86 0.26
N GLU A 86 -2.33 -7.07 0.82
CA GLU A 86 -3.56 -7.88 0.74
C GLU A 86 -4.78 -7.22 1.41
N LEU A 87 -4.57 -6.37 2.43
CA LEU A 87 -5.64 -5.61 3.10
C LEU A 87 -5.67 -4.13 2.67
N SER A 88 -5.20 -3.84 1.46
CA SER A 88 -5.36 -2.54 0.80
C SER A 88 -6.57 -2.56 -0.12
N LEU A 89 -7.14 -1.38 -0.41
CA LEU A 89 -8.29 -1.19 -1.28
C LEU A 89 -9.52 -2.01 -0.83
N ASN A 90 -9.61 -2.33 0.46
CA ASN A 90 -10.82 -2.87 1.04
C ASN A 90 -11.80 -1.72 1.28
N LEU A 91 -12.67 -1.48 0.29
CA LEU A 91 -13.62 -0.36 0.30
C LEU A 91 -14.94 -0.71 1.01
N GLN A 92 -15.04 -1.88 1.65
CA GLN A 92 -16.25 -2.28 2.35
C GLN A 92 -16.57 -1.29 3.49
N GLY A 93 -17.77 -0.72 3.47
CA GLY A 93 -18.21 0.25 4.47
C GLY A 93 -17.71 1.68 4.25
N ARG A 94 -17.03 1.97 3.13
CA ARG A 94 -16.72 3.33 2.68
C ARG A 94 -17.98 4.21 2.68
N GLY A 95 -17.89 5.42 3.21
CA GLY A 95 -19.00 6.38 3.29
C GLY A 95 -19.95 6.17 4.47
N PHE A 96 -19.82 5.07 5.23
CA PHE A 96 -20.62 4.82 6.44
C PHE A 96 -19.74 4.54 7.67
N LEU A 97 -18.85 3.55 7.57
CA LEU A 97 -17.92 3.15 8.65
C LEU A 97 -16.54 3.80 8.53
N MET A 98 -16.21 4.30 7.34
CA MET A 98 -14.90 4.86 7.01
C MET A 98 -15.05 6.09 6.14
N LEU A 99 -14.29 7.12 6.49
CA LEU A 99 -14.13 8.33 5.68
C LEU A 99 -13.14 8.09 4.56
N ASP A 100 -13.32 8.79 3.45
CA ASP A 100 -12.31 8.82 2.40
C ASP A 100 -10.99 9.40 2.94
N PRO A 101 -9.83 8.86 2.54
CA PRO A 101 -8.56 9.17 3.18
C PRO A 101 -8.09 10.63 2.96
N TRP A 102 -8.74 11.36 2.06
CA TRP A 102 -8.52 12.78 1.80
C TRP A 102 -9.46 13.71 2.56
N LEU A 103 -10.34 13.17 3.42
CA LEU A 103 -11.22 13.96 4.27
C LEU A 103 -10.58 14.24 5.65
N PRO A 104 -10.92 15.38 6.28
CA PRO A 104 -10.40 15.71 7.61
C PRO A 104 -10.67 14.63 8.65
N GLY A 105 -9.62 14.21 9.36
CA GLY A 105 -9.69 13.20 10.44
C GLY A 105 -9.77 11.76 9.95
N ALA A 106 -9.72 11.51 8.64
CA ALA A 106 -9.80 10.16 8.09
C ALA A 106 -8.61 9.27 8.49
N LEU A 107 -7.45 9.88 8.77
CA LEU A 107 -6.21 9.16 9.06
C LEU A 107 -5.91 9.01 10.57
N ASP A 108 -6.85 9.38 11.44
CA ASP A 108 -6.69 9.34 12.90
C ASP A 108 -6.26 7.94 13.41
N LEU A 109 -6.83 6.88 12.83
CA LEU A 109 -6.51 5.50 13.21
C LEU A 109 -5.06 5.12 12.93
N MET A 110 -4.43 5.71 11.90
CA MET A 110 -3.03 5.46 11.56
C MET A 110 -2.05 6.04 12.60
N THR A 111 -2.54 6.86 13.53
CA THR A 111 -1.73 7.50 14.58
C THR A 111 -1.78 6.76 15.92
N ARG A 112 -2.66 5.75 16.06
CA ARG A 112 -2.98 5.12 17.35
C ARG A 112 -2.84 3.62 17.28
N ARG A 113 -2.30 3.02 18.34
CA ARG A 113 -2.28 1.56 18.48
C ARG A 113 -3.71 1.02 18.63
N PRO A 114 -4.02 -0.18 18.08
CA PRO A 114 -3.10 -1.11 17.42
C PRO A 114 -2.86 -0.84 15.92
N SER A 115 -3.53 0.15 15.33
CA SER A 115 -3.50 0.48 13.90
C SER A 115 -2.45 1.53 13.51
N GLU A 116 -1.51 1.81 14.42
CA GLU A 116 -0.46 2.79 14.21
C GLU A 116 0.41 2.37 13.03
N HIS A 117 0.51 3.26 12.04
CA HIS A 117 1.28 3.02 10.84
C HIS A 117 2.77 2.95 11.16
N LEU A 118 3.49 2.05 10.48
CA LEU A 118 4.92 1.78 10.70
C LEU A 118 5.78 3.05 10.79
N PHE A 119 5.58 3.99 9.86
CA PHE A 119 6.40 5.20 9.75
C PHE A 119 5.88 6.41 10.52
N TYR A 120 4.69 6.33 11.14
CA TYR A 120 4.06 7.50 11.78
C TYR A 120 4.99 8.18 12.79
N ARG A 121 5.51 7.41 13.77
CA ARG A 121 6.40 7.98 14.81
C ARG A 121 7.76 8.39 14.28
N THR A 122 8.28 7.70 13.27
CA THR A 122 9.57 8.03 12.67
C THR A 122 9.52 9.37 11.94
N LEU A 123 8.36 9.70 11.36
CA LEU A 123 8.13 10.93 10.60
C LEU A 123 7.60 12.08 11.46
N LYS A 124 6.98 11.78 12.61
CA LYS A 124 6.47 12.80 13.53
C LYS A 124 7.66 13.60 14.11
N PRO A 125 7.70 14.92 13.94
CA PRO A 125 8.73 15.77 14.55
C PRO A 125 8.77 15.54 16.06
N THR A 126 9.95 15.27 16.60
CA THR A 126 10.13 15.14 18.06
C THR A 126 10.38 16.49 18.73
N ARG A 127 10.75 17.51 17.93
CA ARG A 127 10.98 18.89 18.36
C ARG A 127 10.55 19.88 17.28
N PRO A 128 10.21 21.13 17.61
CA PRO A 128 9.78 22.15 16.64
C PRO A 128 10.78 22.43 15.51
N ASP A 129 12.07 22.24 15.77
CA ASP A 129 13.20 22.44 14.85
C ASP A 129 13.58 21.17 14.04
N SER A 130 12.92 20.05 14.30
CA SER A 130 13.19 18.81 13.57
C SER A 130 12.83 18.98 12.08
N PRO A 131 13.69 18.53 11.15
CA PRO A 131 13.38 18.58 9.73
C PRO A 131 12.04 17.89 9.46
N ARG A 132 11.10 18.62 8.85
CA ARG A 132 9.83 18.02 8.44
C ARG A 132 10.08 17.13 7.21
N PRO A 133 9.53 15.92 7.18
CA PRO A 133 9.63 15.07 6.01
C PRO A 133 8.98 15.75 4.81
N GLN A 134 9.69 15.78 3.68
CA GLN A 134 9.15 16.33 2.44
C GLN A 134 8.26 15.29 1.79
N LEU A 135 6.96 15.57 1.73
CA LEU A 135 5.96 14.81 0.98
C LEU A 135 5.88 15.22 -0.50
N GLY A 136 6.88 15.98 -0.98
CA GLY A 136 6.92 16.45 -2.36
C GLY A 136 7.16 15.30 -3.34
N GLY A 137 6.32 15.20 -4.37
CA GLY A 137 6.41 14.23 -5.46
C GLY A 137 5.33 13.16 -5.47
N ILE A 138 4.63 12.90 -4.36
CA ILE A 138 3.55 11.89 -4.36
C ILE A 138 2.35 12.33 -5.21
N CYS A 139 1.99 13.61 -5.18
CA CYS A 139 0.93 14.15 -6.04
C CYS A 139 1.29 14.00 -7.53
N ASP A 140 2.55 14.29 -7.89
CA ASP A 140 3.02 14.16 -9.27
C ASP A 140 3.05 12.69 -9.71
N LYS A 141 3.48 11.78 -8.82
CA LYS A 141 3.45 10.33 -9.05
C LYS A 141 2.04 9.79 -9.24
N LEU A 142 1.08 10.23 -8.42
CA LEU A 142 -0.33 9.85 -8.56
C LEU A 142 -0.93 10.43 -9.85
N ALA A 143 -0.64 11.69 -10.17
CA ALA A 143 -1.10 12.34 -11.39
C ALA A 143 -0.52 11.71 -12.67
N ALA A 144 0.65 11.06 -12.58
CA ALA A 144 1.25 10.33 -13.69
C ALA A 144 0.59 8.96 -13.95
N ILE A 145 -0.33 8.51 -13.09
CA ILE A 145 -1.12 7.29 -13.34
C ILE A 145 -2.23 7.64 -14.33
N GLU A 146 -2.05 7.19 -15.57
CA GLU A 146 -3.06 7.38 -16.62
C GLU A 146 -4.29 6.50 -16.41
N ALA A 147 -5.45 6.97 -16.86
CA ALA A 147 -6.69 6.19 -16.80
C ALA A 147 -6.59 4.86 -17.59
N SER A 148 -5.84 4.86 -18.69
CA SER A 148 -5.48 3.67 -19.48
C SER A 148 -4.81 2.61 -18.60
N ARG A 149 -3.89 3.01 -17.73
CA ARG A 149 -3.19 2.09 -16.82
C ARG A 149 -4.12 1.46 -15.79
N ILE A 150 -5.11 2.20 -15.30
CA ILE A 150 -6.12 1.65 -14.38
C ILE A 150 -6.98 0.62 -15.13
N ALA A 151 -7.42 0.95 -16.35
CA ALA A 151 -8.18 0.03 -17.19
C ALA A 151 -7.40 -1.25 -17.51
N GLU A 152 -6.11 -1.15 -17.84
CA GLU A 152 -5.22 -2.30 -18.05
C GLU A 152 -5.19 -3.24 -16.84
N TYR A 153 -5.15 -2.70 -15.61
CA TYR A 153 -5.18 -3.52 -14.40
C TYR A 153 -6.54 -4.19 -14.19
N SER A 154 -7.65 -3.48 -14.42
CA SER A 154 -8.99 -4.06 -14.33
C SER A 154 -9.19 -5.19 -15.35
N GLU A 155 -8.75 -5.00 -16.60
CA GLU A 155 -8.84 -6.01 -17.68
C GLU A 155 -7.94 -7.23 -17.45
N ALA A 156 -6.85 -7.07 -16.70
CA ALA A 156 -5.96 -8.16 -16.34
C ALA A 156 -6.53 -9.09 -15.27
N ILE A 157 -7.59 -8.69 -14.55
CA ILE A 157 -8.24 -9.54 -13.55
C ILE A 157 -9.07 -10.60 -14.28
N PRO A 158 -8.81 -11.90 -14.05
CA PRO A 158 -9.63 -12.96 -14.60
C PRO A 158 -11.11 -12.77 -14.20
N PRO A 159 -12.08 -12.86 -15.15
CA PRO A 159 -13.49 -12.59 -14.85
C PRO A 159 -14.07 -13.43 -13.72
N GLN A 160 -13.58 -14.65 -13.51
CA GLN A 160 -14.00 -15.52 -12.42
C GLN A 160 -13.53 -15.07 -11.02
N TRP A 161 -12.62 -14.09 -10.93
CA TRP A 161 -12.14 -13.52 -9.68
C TRP A 161 -12.86 -12.23 -9.31
N ASP A 162 -13.37 -11.51 -10.31
CA ASP A 162 -14.09 -10.25 -10.10
C ASP A 162 -15.59 -10.49 -9.85
N VAL A 163 -15.88 -11.25 -8.79
CA VAL A 163 -17.24 -11.48 -8.34
C VAL A 163 -17.83 -10.14 -7.88
N ASP A 164 -19.07 -9.85 -8.25
CA ASP A 164 -19.77 -8.59 -7.96
C ASP A 164 -19.14 -7.33 -8.58
N ALA A 165 -18.21 -7.48 -9.52
CA ALA A 165 -17.55 -6.38 -10.24
C ALA A 165 -16.83 -5.37 -9.32
N VAL A 166 -16.25 -5.85 -8.22
CA VAL A 166 -15.46 -5.08 -7.24
C VAL A 166 -14.34 -4.29 -7.91
N SER A 167 -13.77 -4.80 -9.01
CA SER A 167 -12.73 -4.10 -9.76
C SER A 167 -13.18 -2.72 -10.28
N ASN A 168 -14.46 -2.53 -10.60
CA ASN A 168 -15.01 -1.25 -11.04
C ASN A 168 -15.04 -0.22 -9.90
N ASP A 169 -15.44 -0.65 -8.69
CA ASP A 169 -15.46 0.21 -7.51
C ASP A 169 -14.05 0.65 -7.12
N ILE A 170 -13.08 -0.28 -7.20
CA ILE A 170 -11.66 0.02 -7.00
C ILE A 170 -11.16 1.00 -8.06
N ALA A 171 -11.46 0.78 -9.34
CA ALA A 171 -11.04 1.68 -10.42
C ALA A 171 -11.60 3.10 -10.23
N ALA A 172 -12.88 3.23 -9.88
CA ALA A 172 -13.51 4.51 -9.57
C ALA A 172 -12.85 5.19 -8.37
N PHE A 173 -12.59 4.43 -7.29
CA PHE A 173 -11.86 4.94 -6.13
C PHE A 173 -10.46 5.45 -6.47
N LEU A 174 -9.72 4.74 -7.33
CA LEU A 174 -8.38 5.17 -7.76
C LEU A 174 -8.43 6.49 -8.55
N VAL A 175 -9.45 6.69 -9.39
CA VAL A 175 -9.66 7.97 -10.09
C VAL A 175 -9.93 9.10 -9.09
N GLU A 176 -10.78 8.86 -8.09
CA GLU A 176 -11.06 9.83 -7.03
C GLU A 176 -9.83 10.12 -6.16
N LEU A 177 -9.04 9.10 -5.84
CA LEU A 177 -7.77 9.23 -5.12
C LEU A 177 -6.80 10.15 -5.88
N ILE A 178 -6.65 9.94 -7.19
CA ILE A 178 -5.79 10.78 -8.04
C ILE A 178 -6.30 12.23 -8.05
N ALA A 179 -7.61 12.42 -8.23
CA ALA A 179 -8.23 13.74 -8.22
C ALA A 179 -8.06 14.47 -6.86
N ASN A 180 -8.01 13.72 -5.76
CA ASN A 180 -7.88 14.23 -4.39
C ASN A 180 -6.45 14.13 -3.83
N ALA A 181 -5.43 13.85 -4.65
CA ALA A 181 -4.06 13.62 -4.18
C ALA A 181 -3.51 14.77 -3.30
N ARG A 182 -3.87 16.02 -3.61
CA ARG A 182 -3.48 17.18 -2.80
C ARG A 182 -4.17 17.19 -1.43
N SER A 183 -5.45 16.87 -1.37
CA SER A 183 -6.21 16.78 -0.13
C SER A 183 -5.71 15.64 0.76
N LEU A 184 -5.41 14.47 0.16
CA LEU A 184 -4.74 13.37 0.85
C LEU A 184 -3.39 13.81 1.44
N LYS A 185 -2.55 14.48 0.64
CA LYS A 185 -1.26 14.98 1.12
C LYS A 185 -1.44 15.92 2.32
N ASN A 186 -2.42 16.82 2.27
CA ASN A 186 -2.71 17.75 3.36
C ASN A 186 -3.14 17.02 4.63
N GLU A 187 -3.95 15.97 4.51
CA GLU A 187 -4.38 15.16 5.66
C GLU A 187 -3.20 14.41 6.29
N VAL A 188 -2.30 13.86 5.48
CA VAL A 188 -1.05 13.25 5.97
C VAL A 188 -0.15 14.28 6.66
N GLU A 189 -0.04 15.50 6.11
CA GLU A 189 0.68 16.60 6.77
C GLU A 189 0.02 17.00 8.09
N GLY A 190 -1.30 16.91 8.18
CA GLY A 190 -2.07 17.14 9.40
C GLY A 190 -1.70 16.19 10.52
N ILE A 191 -1.68 14.88 10.26
CA ILE A 191 -1.33 13.89 11.30
C ILE A 191 0.14 13.96 11.73
N LEU A 192 1.03 14.41 10.83
CA LEU A 192 2.46 14.56 11.08
C LEU A 192 2.83 15.90 11.74
N SER A 193 1.92 16.86 11.79
CA SER A 193 2.13 18.14 12.48
C SER A 193 2.03 18.01 14.00
#